data_AF-A0A3P6ELD7-F1
#
_entry.id   AF-A0A3P6ELD7-F1
#
_cell.length_a   1.000
_cell.length_b   1.000
_cell.length_c   1.000
_cell.angle_alpha   90.00
_cell.angle_beta   90.00
_cell.angle_gamma   90.00
#
_symmetry.space_group_name_H-M   'P 1'
#
loop_
_entity.id
_entity.type
_entity.pdbx_description
1 polymer ?
#
loop_
_entity_poly.entity_id
_entity_poly.type
_entity_poly.pdbx_seq_one_letter_code
_entity_poly.pdbx_strand_id
1 'polypeptide(L)'
;CDFSYKLWELVTRRLGISPSRDWENTLAQMVSLSLPLPQRLLVLLAWQSVVYWLWNERNTRLHANTYRSTDQIFKLIDRQLRNKIQSFR
;
A
#
# COMPACT_ATOMS: atom_id res chain seq x y z
N CYS A 1 -11.32 -1.44 -9.29
CA CYS A 1 -10.24 -1.09 -10.24
C CYS A 1 -9.14 -2.13 -10.13
N ASP A 2 -8.76 -2.79 -11.24
CA ASP A 2 -7.80 -3.90 -11.18
C ASP A 2 -6.38 -3.47 -10.85
N PHE A 3 -5.97 -2.27 -11.27
CA PHE A 3 -4.64 -1.74 -10.96
C PHE A 3 -4.45 -1.54 -9.46
N SER A 4 -5.40 -0.88 -8.80
CA SER A 4 -5.35 -0.63 -7.35
C SER A 4 -5.46 -1.93 -6.56
N TYR A 5 -6.31 -2.86 -6.99
CA TYR A 5 -6.45 -4.15 -6.34
C TYR A 5 -5.17 -4.99 -6.45
N LYS A 6 -4.58 -5.11 -7.65
CA LYS A 6 -3.31 -5.84 -7.84
C LYS A 6 -2.19 -5.26 -6.99
N LEU A 7 -2.06 -3.94 -6.92
CA LEU A 7 -1.07 -3.31 -6.04
C LEU A 7 -1.34 -3.63 -4.57
N TRP A 8 -2.59 -3.53 -4.13
CA TRP A 8 -2.97 -3.84 -2.75
C TRP A 8 -2.76 -5.32 -2.39
N GLU A 9 -3.06 -6.23 -3.32
CA GLU A 9 -2.82 -7.66 -3.19
C GLU A 9 -1.33 -7.96 -2.99
N LEU A 10 -0.43 -7.35 -3.77
CA LEU A 10 1.02 -7.54 -3.61
C LEU A 10 1.51 -7.11 -2.22
N VAL A 11 0.99 -6.00 -1.70
CA VAL A 11 1.36 -5.46 -0.39
C VAL A 11 0.80 -6.33 0.75
N THR A 12 -0.49 -6.63 0.71
CA THR A 12 -1.17 -7.44 1.74
C THR A 12 -0.65 -8.86 1.82
N ARG A 13 -0.29 -9.47 0.69
CA ARG A 13 0.35 -10.80 0.64
C ARG A 13 1.67 -10.83 1.42
N ARG A 14 2.45 -9.76 1.40
CA ARG A 14 3.69 -9.64 2.21
C ARG A 14 3.42 -9.45 3.70
N LEU A 15 2.27 -8.87 4.05
CA LEU A 15 1.88 -8.54 5.42
C LEU A 15 1.01 -9.63 6.08
N GLY A 16 0.67 -10.70 5.35
CA GLY A 16 -0.21 -11.76 5.84
C GLY A 16 -1.66 -11.33 6.01
N ILE A 17 -2.10 -10.34 5.22
CA ILE A 17 -3.46 -9.80 5.26
C ILE A 17 -4.24 -10.30 4.05
N SER A 18 -5.50 -10.66 4.25
CA SER A 18 -6.41 -10.97 3.14
C SER A 18 -6.86 -9.67 2.46
N PRO A 19 -6.57 -9.46 1.17
CA PRO A 19 -7.02 -8.26 0.46
C PRO A 19 -8.51 -8.32 0.13
N SER A 20 -9.21 -7.20 0.32
CA SER A 20 -10.55 -6.99 -0.22
C SER A 20 -10.48 -6.19 -1.54
N ARG A 21 -11.41 -6.48 -2.47
CA ARG A 21 -11.63 -5.68 -3.68
C ARG A 21 -12.44 -4.42 -3.39
N ASP A 22 -13.24 -4.46 -2.32
CA ASP A 22 -14.11 -3.37 -1.92
C ASP A 22 -13.37 -2.40 -0.97
N TRP A 23 -13.51 -1.11 -1.23
CA TRP A 23 -12.81 -0.08 -0.49
C TRP A 23 -13.33 0.06 0.94
N GLU A 24 -14.65 0.00 1.14
CA GLU A 24 -15.27 0.14 2.46
C GLU A 24 -14.86 -1.02 3.37
N ASN A 25 -14.89 -2.23 2.83
CA ASN A 25 -14.40 -3.42 3.51
C ASN A 25 -12.91 -3.34 3.83
N THR A 26 -12.08 -2.82 2.90
CA THR A 26 -10.65 -2.60 3.15
C THR A 26 -10.44 -1.59 4.29
N LEU A 27 -11.19 -0.49 4.29
CA LEU A 27 -11.12 0.54 5.33
C LEU A 27 -11.56 -0.02 6.68
N ALA A 28 -12.70 -0.71 6.73
CA ALA A 28 -13.20 -1.37 7.93
C ALA A 28 -12.18 -2.38 8.49
N GLN A 29 -11.52 -3.14 7.62
CA GLN A 29 -10.44 -4.06 7.98
C GLN A 29 -9.24 -3.33 8.57
N MET A 30 -8.81 -2.20 7.99
CA MET A 30 -7.67 -1.43 8.52
C MET A 30 -7.98 -0.80 9.89
N VAL A 31 -9.23 -0.35 10.10
CA VAL A 31 -9.68 0.21 11.39
C VAL A 31 -9.80 -0.88 12.47
N SER A 32 -10.24 -2.08 12.09
CA SER A 32 -10.46 -3.20 13.01
C SER A 32 -9.25 -4.12 13.21
N LEU A 33 -8.03 -3.71 12.82
CA LEU A 33 -6.82 -4.53 12.95
C LEU A 33 -6.52 -4.90 14.41
N SER A 34 -6.76 -6.16 14.74
CA SER A 34 -6.39 -6.79 16.03
C SER A 34 -4.99 -7.43 15.95
N LEU A 35 -3.97 -6.61 15.66
CA LEU A 35 -2.57 -7.04 15.58
C LEU A 35 -1.71 -6.41 16.70
N PRO A 36 -0.60 -7.06 17.10
CA PRO A 36 0.41 -6.43 17.95
C PRO A 36 0.84 -5.07 17.41
N LEU A 37 1.13 -4.10 18.29
CA LEU A 37 1.39 -2.71 17.92
C LEU A 37 2.41 -2.53 16.77
N PRO A 38 3.58 -3.20 16.76
CA PRO A 38 4.55 -3.01 15.67
C PRO A 38 4.02 -3.49 14.31
N GLN A 39 3.32 -4.63 14.30
CA GLN A 39 2.73 -5.19 13.09
C GLN A 39 1.58 -4.31 12.60
N ARG A 40 0.71 -3.86 13.51
CA ARG A 40 -0.39 -2.95 13.18
C ARG A 40 0.12 -1.66 12.56
N LEU A 41 1.15 -1.05 13.13
CA LEU A 41 1.77 0.17 12.60
C LEU A 41 2.36 -0.06 11.21
N LEU A 42 3.08 -1.17 11.00
CA LEU A 42 3.62 -1.51 9.69
C LEU A 42 2.52 -1.66 8.63
N VAL A 43 1.43 -2.32 8.98
CA VAL A 43 0.28 -2.51 8.08
C VAL A 43 -0.37 -1.18 7.73
N LEU A 44 -0.64 -0.34 8.72
CA LEU A 44 -1.26 0.97 8.50
C LEU A 44 -0.35 1.88 7.66
N LEU A 45 0.96 1.86 7.91
CA LEU A 45 1.94 2.58 7.09
C LEU A 45 1.95 2.08 5.65
N ALA A 46 1.92 0.75 5.44
CA ALA A 46 1.87 0.17 4.11
C ALA A 46 0.57 0.55 3.37
N TRP A 47 -0.56 0.53 4.06
CA TRP A 47 -1.85 0.96 3.51
C TRP A 47 -1.82 2.44 3.11
N GLN A 48 -1.32 3.33 3.97
CA GLN A 48 -1.13 4.75 3.67
C GLN A 48 -0.23 4.96 2.46
N SER A 49 0.90 4.24 2.39
CA SER A 49 1.79 4.26 1.23
C SER A 49 1.07 3.84 -0.06
N VAL A 50 0.28 2.76 -0.04
CA VAL A 50 -0.49 2.31 -1.22
C VAL A 50 -1.45 3.38 -1.70
N VAL A 51 -2.22 3.99 -0.78
CA VAL A 51 -3.16 5.07 -1.12
C VAL A 51 -2.42 6.26 -1.75
N TYR A 52 -1.31 6.69 -1.13
CA TYR A 52 -0.49 7.78 -1.64
C TYR A 52 0.05 7.49 -3.04
N TRP A 53 0.64 6.32 -3.26
CA TRP A 53 1.26 6.00 -4.55
C TRP A 53 0.22 5.77 -5.66
N LEU A 54 -0.99 5.31 -5.33
CA LEU A 54 -2.09 5.26 -6.29
C LEU A 54 -2.53 6.66 -6.73
N TRP A 55 -2.68 7.58 -5.78
CA TRP A 55 -2.96 8.98 -6.08
C TRP A 55 -1.84 9.60 -6.93
N ASN A 56 -0.58 9.40 -6.53
CA ASN A 56 0.58 9.91 -7.25
C ASN A 56 0.66 9.35 -8.68
N GLU A 57 0.40 8.05 -8.86
CA GLU A 57 0.38 7.43 -10.18
C GLU A 57 -0.71 8.02 -11.08
N ARG A 58 -1.92 8.19 -10.54
CA ARG A 58 -3.03 8.82 -11.28
C ARG A 58 -2.66 10.23 -11.72
N ASN A 59 -2.08 11.03 -10.83
CA ASN A 59 -1.66 12.40 -11.15
C ASN A 59 -0.50 12.45 -12.12
N THR A 60 0.46 11.53 -11.99
CA THR A 60 1.61 11.44 -12.91
C THR A 60 1.15 11.12 -14.33
N ARG A 61 0.17 10.22 -14.49
CA ARG A 61 -0.45 9.95 -15.79
C ARG A 61 -1.14 11.19 -16.37
N LEU A 62 -1.87 11.91 -15.53
CA LEU A 62 -2.61 13.11 -15.94
C LEU A 62 -1.69 14.26 -16.39
N HIS A 63 -0.59 14.50 -15.66
CA HIS A 63 0.23 15.70 -15.85
C HIS A 63 1.55 15.46 -16.58
N ALA A 64 2.09 14.25 -16.55
CA ALA A 64 3.39 13.92 -17.12
C ALA A 64 3.32 12.79 -18.16
N ASN A 65 2.12 12.26 -18.43
CA ASN A 65 1.87 11.15 -19.37
C ASN A 65 2.82 9.94 -19.16
N THR A 66 3.25 9.74 -17.91
CA THR A 66 4.18 8.67 -17.53
C THR A 66 3.41 7.59 -16.78
N TYR A 67 3.72 6.34 -17.09
CA TYR A 67 3.00 5.18 -16.59
C TYR A 67 3.96 4.25 -15.85
N ARG A 68 3.58 3.83 -14.66
CA ARG A 68 4.27 2.80 -13.89
C ARG A 68 3.38 1.57 -13.72
N SER A 69 4.01 0.41 -13.82
CA SER A 69 3.40 -0.88 -13.50
C SER A 69 3.13 -1.00 -12.00
N THR A 70 2.23 -1.89 -11.63
CA THR A 70 1.97 -2.25 -10.22
C THR A 70 3.23 -2.74 -9.53
N ASP A 71 4.09 -3.51 -10.21
CA ASP A 71 5.35 -4.02 -9.67
C ASP A 71 6.38 -2.91 -9.40
N GLN A 72 6.46 -1.90 -10.27
CA GLN A 72 7.34 -0.76 -10.05
C GLN A 72 6.91 0.04 -8.82
N ILE A 73 5.60 0.30 -8.67
CA ILE A 73 5.07 1.00 -7.49
C ILE A 73 5.26 0.15 -6.23
N PHE A 74 5.01 -1.15 -6.31
CA PHE A 74 5.24 -2.07 -5.20
C PHE A 74 6.69 -2.01 -4.70
N LYS A 75 7.68 -2.01 -5.60
CA LYS A 75 9.11 -1.85 -5.24
C LYS A 75 9.40 -0.52 -4.55
N LEU A 76 8.75 0.57 -4.99
CA LEU A 76 8.89 1.88 -4.34
C LEU A 76 8.32 1.85 -2.91
N ILE A 77 7.16 1.24 -2.72
CA ILE A 77 6.53 1.07 -1.40
C ILE A 77 7.41 0.21 -0.48
N ASP A 78 7.87 -0.96 -0.94
CA ASP A 78 8.73 -1.85 -0.14
C ASP A 78 10.01 -1.13 0.31
N ARG A 79 10.66 -0.40 -0.60
CA ARG A 79 11.84 0.42 -0.26
C ARG A 79 11.50 1.53 0.74
N GLN A 80 10.38 2.24 0.53
CA GLN A 80 9.93 3.31 1.43
C GLN A 80 9.71 2.78 2.85
N LEU A 81 9.03 1.63 2.99
CA LEU A 81 8.75 1.01 4.28
C LEU A 81 10.03 0.56 4.97
N ARG A 82 10.94 -0.11 4.25
CA ARG A 82 12.24 -0.54 4.80
C ARG A 82 13.07 0.64 5.29
N ASN A 83 13.17 1.70 4.48
CA ASN A 83 13.88 2.92 4.86
C ASN A 83 13.26 3.56 6.11
N LYS A 84 11.92 3.60 6.20
CA LYS A 84 11.22 4.15 7.35
C LYS A 84 11.48 3.34 8.62
N ILE A 85 11.44 2.00 8.53
CA ILE A 85 11.78 1.12 9.65
C ILE A 85 13.22 1.33 10.09
N GLN A 86 14.17 1.39 9.14
CA GLN A 86 15.58 1.64 9.43
C GLN A 86 15.83 2.99 10.09
N SER A 87 15.03 4.03 9.77
CA SER A 87 15.18 5.36 10.37
C SER A 87 14.77 5.46 11.84
N PHE A 88 14.07 4.45 12.38
CA PHE A 88 13.75 4.38 13.81
C PHE A 88 14.85 3.74 14.66
N ARG A 89 15.92 3.26 14.01
CA ARG A 89 17.07 2.62 14.63
C ARG A 89 18.21 3.62 14.80
#